data_AF-A0A1X9Z1M8-F1
#
_entry.id   AF-A0A1X9Z1M8-F1
#
_cell.length_a   1.000
_cell.length_b   1.000
_cell.length_c   1.000
_cell.angle_alpha   90.00
_cell.angle_beta   90.00
_cell.angle_gamma   90.00
#
_symmetry.space_group_name_H-M   'P 1'
#
loop_
_entity.id
_entity.type
_entity.pdbx_description
1 polymer ?
#
loop_
_entity_poly.entity_id
_entity_poly.type
_entity_poly.pdbx_seq_one_letter_code
_entity_poly.pdbx_strand_id
1 'polypeptide(L)'
;MKITLDTKSLLLGFLGAGLMFTAISFKNGQDQSIGRYRTQVGASDLVVILDSQTGNYIIAPGIRDFGKVQWVKGEFDKTFGTAIDNKREAK
;
A
#
# COMPACT_ATOMS: atom_id res chain seq x y z
N MET A 1 -33.82 47.90 3.45
CA MET A 1 -32.44 47.70 2.95
C MET A 1 -32.49 46.92 1.65
N LYS A 2 -31.86 47.40 0.56
CA LYS A 2 -31.69 46.63 -0.69
C LYS A 2 -30.26 46.08 -0.69
N ILE A 3 -30.11 44.76 -0.61
CA ILE A 3 -28.81 44.11 -0.75
C ILE A 3 -28.49 44.08 -2.24
N THR A 4 -27.63 44.98 -2.69
CA THR A 4 -27.05 44.93 -4.04
C THR A 4 -25.97 43.86 -4.03
N LEU A 5 -26.33 42.65 -4.48
CA LEU A 5 -25.39 41.54 -4.59
C LEU A 5 -24.53 41.77 -5.84
N ASP A 6 -23.28 42.18 -5.67
CA ASP A 6 -22.33 42.27 -6.78
C ASP A 6 -21.95 40.86 -7.23
N THR A 7 -22.59 40.40 -8.30
CA THR A 7 -22.44 39.05 -8.86
C THR A 7 -20.99 38.77 -9.28
N LYS A 8 -20.21 39.80 -9.60
CA LYS A 8 -18.78 39.65 -9.94
C LYS A 8 -17.96 39.25 -8.72
N SER A 9 -18.20 39.91 -7.58
CA SER A 9 -17.56 39.57 -6.31
C SER A 9 -18.00 38.20 -5.79
N LEU A 10 -19.26 37.81 -6.01
CA LEU A 10 -19.76 36.47 -5.68
C LEU A 10 -19.06 35.37 -6.50
N LEU A 11 -18.90 35.60 -7.81
CA LEU A 11 -18.20 34.68 -8.70
C LEU A 11 -16.72 34.53 -8.32
N LEU A 12 -16.07 35.63 -7.95
CA LEU A 12 -14.67 35.61 -7.53
C LEU A 12 -14.49 34.83 -6.21
N GLY A 13 -15.40 35.01 -5.26
CA GLY A 13 -15.43 34.24 -4.01
C GLY A 13 -15.71 32.75 -4.24
N PHE A 14 -16.63 32.42 -5.15
CA PHE A 14 -16.91 31.03 -5.53
C PHE A 14 -15.71 30.36 -6.19
N LEU A 15 -15.01 31.06 -7.09
CA LEU A 15 -13.79 30.54 -7.72
C LEU A 15 -12.68 30.28 -6.70
N GLY A 16 -12.47 31.23 -5.76
CA GLY A 16 -11.50 31.08 -4.69
C GLY A 16 -11.79 29.90 -3.77
N ALA A 17 -13.06 29.75 -3.34
CA ALA A 17 -13.49 28.62 -2.52
C ALA A 17 -13.38 27.28 -3.28
N GLY A 18 -13.78 27.25 -4.56
CA GLY A 18 -13.67 26.05 -5.40
C GLY A 18 -12.23 25.57 -5.57
N LEU A 19 -11.28 26.49 -5.79
CA LEU A 19 -9.86 26.15 -5.88
C LEU A 19 -9.33 25.56 -4.57
N MET A 20 -9.75 26.08 -3.41
CA MET A 20 -9.38 25.49 -2.11
C MET A 20 -9.91 24.06 -1.95
N PHE A 21 -11.14 23.77 -2.36
CA PHE A 21 -11.69 22.40 -2.35
C PHE A 21 -10.90 21.44 -3.24
N THR A 22 -10.44 21.90 -4.41
CA THR A 22 -9.58 21.07 -5.27
C THR A 22 -8.22 20.80 -4.65
N ALA A 23 -7.56 21.82 -4.08
CA ALA A 23 -6.24 21.67 -3.44
C ALA A 23 -6.27 20.71 -2.25
N ILE A 24 -7.34 20.73 -1.44
CA ILE A 24 -7.52 19.83 -0.31
C ILE A 24 -7.87 18.40 -0.78
N SER A 25 -8.64 18.26 -1.86
CA SER A 25 -9.02 16.94 -2.40
C SER A 25 -7.83 16.16 -2.97
N PHE A 26 -6.87 16.84 -3.62
CA PHE A 26 -5.65 16.17 -4.11
C PHE A 26 -4.71 15.73 -2.99
N LYS A 27 -4.72 16.42 -1.84
CA LYS A 27 -3.89 16.05 -0.68
C LYS A 27 -4.37 14.77 0.02
N ASN A 28 -5.65 14.41 -0.10
CA ASN A 28 -6.19 13.17 0.48
C ASN A 28 -5.95 11.93 -0.41
N GLY A 29 -5.54 12.11 -1.66
CA GLY A 29 -5.20 11.01 -2.58
C GLY A 29 -3.69 10.71 -2.64
N GLN A 30 -2.87 11.53 -1.99
CA GLN A 30 -1.42 11.42 -2.03
C GLN A 30 -0.93 10.84 -0.69
N ASP A 31 -0.41 9.62 -0.77
CA ASP A 31 0.37 8.92 0.25
C ASP A 31 -0.39 8.22 1.41
N GLN A 32 -1.13 7.16 1.07
CA GLN A 32 -0.65 5.88 1.57
C GLN A 32 0.63 5.59 0.80
N SER A 33 1.73 6.21 1.23
CA SER A 33 3.06 5.90 0.74
C SER A 33 3.13 4.38 0.72
N ILE A 34 3.33 3.82 -0.47
CA ILE A 34 3.65 2.41 -0.60
C ILE A 34 4.96 2.27 0.17
N GLY A 35 4.83 1.99 1.47
CA GLY A 35 5.96 1.86 2.36
C GLY A 35 6.87 0.81 1.75
N ARG A 36 8.19 1.03 1.89
CA ARG A 36 9.20 0.09 1.39
C ARG A 36 8.83 -1.36 1.75
N TYR A 37 8.32 -1.56 2.97
CA TYR A 37 7.85 -2.84 3.45
C TYR A 37 6.33 -2.96 3.33
N ARG A 38 5.86 -4.03 2.68
CA ARG A 38 4.45 -4.43 2.61
C ARG A 38 4.24 -5.68 3.45
N THR A 39 3.26 -5.63 4.34
CA THR A 39 2.89 -6.77 5.19
C THR A 39 1.55 -7.34 4.73
N GLN A 40 1.47 -8.66 4.60
CA GLN A 40 0.24 -9.38 4.31
C GLN A 40 0.10 -10.55 5.28
N VAL A 41 -1.11 -10.71 5.84
CA VAL A 41 -1.46 -11.84 6.71
C VAL A 41 -2.47 -12.69 5.97
N GLY A 42 -2.13 -13.96 5.72
CA GLY A 42 -2.97 -14.93 5.02
C GLY A 42 -3.91 -15.68 5.96
N ALA A 43 -4.89 -16.37 5.37
CA ALA A 43 -5.64 -17.41 6.08
C ALA A 43 -4.64 -18.51 6.49
N SER A 44 -4.65 -18.96 7.75
CA SER A 44 -3.63 -19.82 8.40
C SER A 44 -2.48 -19.11 9.12
N ASP A 45 -2.67 -17.86 9.57
CA ASP A 45 -1.70 -17.10 10.38
C ASP A 45 -0.31 -16.94 9.74
N LEU A 46 -0.24 -17.11 8.42
CA LEU A 46 0.97 -16.86 7.64
C LEU A 46 1.16 -15.35 7.53
N VAL A 47 2.27 -14.85 8.07
CA VAL A 47 2.68 -13.45 7.88
C VAL A 47 3.76 -13.40 6.82
N VAL A 48 3.60 -12.49 5.85
CA VAL A 48 4.59 -12.18 4.82
C VAL A 48 4.92 -10.70 4.90
N ILE A 49 6.20 -10.37 4.97
CA ILE A 49 6.70 -8.99 4.87
C ILE A 49 7.64 -8.93 3.66
N LEU A 50 7.31 -8.07 2.70
CA LEU A 50 8.03 -7.90 1.43
C LEU A 50 8.66 -6.50 1.38
N ASP A 51 9.97 -6.43 1.14
CA ASP A 51 10.65 -5.23 0.70
C ASP A 51 10.38 -5.02 -0.80
N SER A 52 9.46 -4.11 -1.10
CA SER A 52 9.03 -3.77 -2.46
C SER A 52 10.13 -3.16 -3.33
N GLN A 53 11.25 -2.69 -2.76
CA GLN A 53 12.37 -2.15 -3.53
C GLN A 53 13.34 -3.25 -3.98
N THR A 54 13.52 -4.29 -3.17
CA THR A 54 14.56 -5.31 -3.40
C THR A 54 13.99 -6.69 -3.71
N GLY A 55 12.71 -6.93 -3.49
CA GLY A 55 12.10 -8.26 -3.58
C GLY A 55 12.48 -9.20 -2.44
N ASN A 56 13.27 -8.73 -1.45
CA ASN A 56 13.55 -9.49 -0.24
C ASN A 56 12.27 -9.67 0.58
N TYR A 57 12.09 -10.82 1.18
CA TYR A 57 10.94 -11.09 2.03
C TYR A 57 11.31 -11.88 3.28
N ILE A 58 10.47 -11.76 4.31
CA ILE A 58 10.43 -12.67 5.45
C ILE A 58 9.03 -13.25 5.59
N ILE A 59 8.95 -14.54 5.90
CA ILE A 59 7.71 -15.24 6.18
C ILE A 59 7.74 -15.83 7.60
N ALA A 60 6.63 -15.74 8.30
CA ALA A 60 6.37 -16.49 9.51
C ALA A 60 5.17 -17.41 9.24
N PRO A 61 5.39 -18.71 9.00
CA PRO A 61 4.29 -19.67 8.87
C PRO A 61 3.54 -19.82 10.19
N GLY A 62 2.25 -20.17 10.10
CA GLY A 62 1.39 -20.38 11.26
C GLY A 62 2.05 -21.28 12.31
N ILE A 63 2.05 -20.79 13.55
CA ILE A 63 2.77 -21.38 14.68
C ILE A 63 2.27 -22.81 14.92
N ARG A 64 3.19 -23.79 14.91
CA ARG A 64 2.91 -25.16 15.40
C ARG A 64 3.26 -25.33 16.89
N ASP A 65 4.25 -24.58 17.39
CA ASP A 65 4.74 -24.63 18.77
C ASP A 65 4.76 -23.24 19.43
N PHE A 66 4.09 -23.10 20.57
CA PHE A 66 3.99 -21.85 21.33
C PHE A 66 5.37 -21.30 21.71
N GLY A 67 5.64 -20.03 21.39
CA GLY A 67 6.90 -19.34 21.74
C GLY A 67 8.05 -19.47 20.73
N LYS A 68 7.88 -20.22 19.63
CA LYS A 68 8.89 -20.34 18.55
C LYS A 68 8.32 -19.87 17.22
N VAL A 69 8.29 -18.55 16.99
CA VAL A 69 8.00 -18.02 15.66
C VAL A 69 9.26 -18.17 14.80
N GLN A 70 9.21 -19.09 13.83
CA GLN A 70 10.32 -19.29 12.90
C GLN A 70 10.18 -18.35 11.71
N TRP A 71 10.99 -17.29 11.69
CA TRP A 71 11.10 -16.40 10.54
C TRP A 71 11.99 -17.03 9.47
N VAL A 72 11.47 -17.16 8.26
CA VAL A 72 12.22 -17.61 7.09
C VAL A 72 12.43 -16.42 6.17
N LYS A 73 13.69 -16.13 5.81
CA LYS A 73 14.06 -15.07 4.87
C LYS A 73 14.27 -15.61 3.46
N GLY A 74 14.01 -14.80 2.45
CA GLY A 74 14.28 -15.16 1.06
C GLY A 74 14.32 -13.96 0.13
N GLU A 75 14.73 -14.22 -1.12
CA GLU A 75 14.69 -13.29 -2.24
C GLU A 75 13.62 -13.78 -3.21
N PHE A 76 12.69 -12.91 -3.60
CA PHE A 76 11.54 -13.30 -4.42
C PHE A 76 11.97 -14.01 -5.72
N ASP A 77 12.89 -13.41 -6.48
CA ASP A 77 13.28 -13.94 -7.80
C ASP A 77 13.96 -15.31 -7.70
N LYS A 78 14.82 -15.52 -6.70
CA LYS A 78 15.48 -16.82 -6.47
C LYS A 78 14.45 -17.89 -6.10
N THR A 79 13.60 -17.60 -5.13
CA THR A 79 12.56 -18.54 -4.69
C THR A 79 11.58 -18.85 -5.82
N PHE A 80 11.22 -17.84 -6.62
CA PHE A 80 10.34 -17.99 -7.77
C PHE A 80 10.97 -18.87 -8.86
N GLY A 81 12.25 -18.65 -9.18
CA GLY A 81 13.00 -19.49 -10.11
C GLY A 81 13.04 -20.95 -9.67
N THR A 82 13.42 -21.21 -8.41
CA THR A 82 13.41 -22.56 -7.83
C THR A 82 12.02 -23.20 -7.89
N ALA A 83 10.95 -22.44 -7.65
CA ALA A 83 9.58 -22.97 -7.74
C ALA A 83 9.18 -23.37 -9.17
N ILE A 84 9.68 -22.66 -10.19
CA ILE A 84 9.49 -23.03 -11.60
C ILE A 84 10.28 -24.29 -11.93
N ASP A 85 11.54 -24.35 -11.52
CA ASP A 85 12.43 -25.48 -11.81
C ASP A 85 11.92 -26.78 -11.17
N ASN A 86 11.53 -26.74 -9.90
CA ASN A 86 10.92 -27.89 -9.20
C ASN A 86 9.63 -28.39 -9.88
N LYS A 87 8.85 -27.49 -10.51
CA LYS A 87 7.66 -27.89 -11.29
C LYS A 87 8.02 -28.55 -12.61
N ARG A 88 9.17 -28.21 -13.21
CA ARG A 88 9.65 -28.81 -14.46
C ARG A 88 10.24 -30.19 -14.23
N GLU A 89 10.88 -30.41 -13.09
CA GLU A 89 11.45 -31.70 -12.68
C GLU A 89 10.41 -32.75 -12.26
N ALA A 90 9.17 -32.35 -11.94
CA ALA A 90 8.10 -33.25 -11.52
C ALA A 90 7.47 -34.09 -12.66
N LYS A 91 8.26 -34.50 -13.67
CA LYS A 91 7.84 -35.36 -14.79
C LYS A 91 8.45 -36.74 -14.71
#